data_AF-A0A662UYS6-F1
#
_entry.id   AF-A0A662UYS6-F1
#
_cell.length_a   1.000
_cell.length_b   1.000
_cell.length_c   1.000
_cell.angle_alpha   90.00
_cell.angle_beta   90.00
_cell.angle_gamma   90.00
#
_symmetry.space_group_name_H-M   'P 1'
#
loop_
_entity.id
_entity.type
_entity.pdbx_description
1 polymer ?
#
loop_
_entity_poly.entity_id
_entity_poly.type
_entity_poly.pdbx_seq_one_letter_code
_entity_poly.pdbx_strand_id
1 'polypeptide(L)'
;MARVSLARKVLIFSIIMLYILSAYISHGFSQETLMYGLSSIVFFLLLISVIITRPYIGRSDGVAAIVLSIVAVLLGSVTGILIGGENILASSLYTLTVTILLLGIAYGISKYLV
;
A
#
# COMPACT_ATOMS: atom_id res chain seq x y z
N MET A 1 -19.67 2.65 -18.75
CA MET A 1 -18.27 2.79 -19.21
C MET A 1 -17.49 3.91 -18.50
N ALA A 2 -18.02 5.13 -18.32
CA ALA A 2 -17.30 6.23 -17.66
C ALA A 2 -16.84 5.95 -16.21
N ARG A 3 -17.67 5.27 -15.40
CA ARG A 3 -17.31 4.88 -14.01
C ARG A 3 -16.13 3.89 -13.93
N VAL A 4 -16.00 3.01 -14.92
CA VAL A 4 -14.89 2.04 -15.01
C VAL A 4 -13.59 2.74 -15.38
N SER A 5 -13.66 3.70 -16.30
CA SER A 5 -12.53 4.56 -16.69
C SER A 5 -12.01 5.38 -15.51
N LEU A 6 -12.90 6.00 -14.73
CA LEU A 6 -12.52 6.76 -13.54
C LEU A 6 -11.85 5.87 -12.49
N ALA A 7 -12.46 4.71 -12.16
CA ALA A 7 -11.91 3.79 -11.17
C ALA A 7 -10.51 3.32 -11.56
N ARG A 8 -10.28 2.97 -12.83
CA ARG A 8 -8.96 2.59 -13.35
C ARG A 8 -7.93 3.73 -13.22
N LYS A 9 -8.32 4.97 -13.51
CA LYS A 9 -7.42 6.14 -13.36
C LYS A 9 -7.03 6.39 -11.91
N VAL A 10 -7.98 6.37 -10.98
CA VAL A 10 -7.69 6.61 -9.56
C VAL A 10 -6.84 5.49 -8.98
N LEU A 11 -7.06 4.26 -9.43
CA LEU A 11 -6.27 3.10 -9.06
C LEU A 11 -4.81 3.25 -9.52
N ILE A 12 -4.58 3.57 -10.79
CA ILE A 12 -3.22 3.81 -11.32
C ILE A 12 -2.54 4.93 -10.52
N PHE A 13 -3.25 6.04 -10.28
CA PHE A 13 -2.75 7.13 -9.46
C PHE A 13 -2.37 6.69 -8.04
N SER A 14 -3.22 5.87 -7.40
CA SER A 14 -2.99 5.40 -6.03
C SER A 14 -1.78 4.48 -5.95
N ILE A 15 -1.57 3.58 -6.93
CA ILE A 15 -0.39 2.70 -6.98
C ILE A 15 0.88 3.52 -7.16
N ILE A 16 0.88 4.50 -8.06
CA ILE A 16 2.02 5.41 -8.28
C ILE A 16 2.36 6.17 -6.99
N MET A 17 1.33 6.69 -6.30
CA MET A 17 1.54 7.41 -5.05
C MET A 17 2.06 6.52 -3.93
N LEU A 18 1.54 5.29 -3.81
CA LEU A 18 2.07 4.32 -2.85
C LEU A 18 3.53 3.98 -3.14
N TYR A 19 3.92 3.83 -4.40
CA TYR A 19 5.33 3.63 -4.77
C TYR A 19 6.21 4.81 -4.35
N ILE A 20 5.80 6.05 -4.66
CA ILE A 20 6.55 7.27 -4.30
C ILE A 20 6.69 7.38 -2.78
N LEU A 21 5.60 7.17 -2.03
CA LEU A 21 5.60 7.19 -0.57
C LEU A 21 6.53 6.12 0.01
N SER A 22 6.51 4.92 -0.57
CA SER A 22 7.39 3.83 -0.14
C SER A 22 8.85 4.20 -0.33
N ALA A 23 9.21 4.72 -1.52
CA ALA A 23 10.57 5.18 -1.81
C ALA A 23 11.02 6.31 -0.88
N TYR A 24 10.13 7.26 -0.56
CA TYR A 24 10.41 8.35 0.37
C TYR A 24 10.71 7.84 1.79
N ILE A 25 9.88 6.92 2.30
CA ILE A 25 10.07 6.31 3.62
C ILE A 25 11.35 5.48 3.66
N SER A 26 11.64 4.72 2.61
CA SER A 26 12.85 3.93 2.52
C SER A 26 14.12 4.79 2.49
N HIS A 27 14.09 5.93 1.79
CA HIS A 27 15.24 6.82 1.70
C HIS A 27 15.51 7.58 3.01
N GLY A 28 14.46 8.10 3.66
CA GLY A 28 14.58 8.89 4.89
C GLY A 28 14.33 8.10 6.17
N PHE A 29 14.50 6.77 6.14
CA PHE A 29 13.98 5.81 7.12
C PHE A 29 14.27 6.23 8.57
N SER A 30 13.27 6.88 9.16
CA SER A 30 13.29 7.45 10.51
C SER A 30 11.90 7.31 11.11
N GLN A 31 11.78 7.50 12.42
CA GLN A 31 10.48 7.37 13.09
C GLN A 31 9.45 8.39 12.57
N GLU A 32 9.89 9.62 12.26
CA GLU A 32 9.01 10.67 11.72
C GLU A 32 8.54 10.32 10.30
N THR A 33 9.46 9.91 9.42
CA THR A 33 9.11 9.53 8.04
C THR A 33 8.21 8.30 8.01
N LEU A 34 8.42 7.35 8.93
CA LEU A 34 7.51 6.23 9.13
C LEU A 34 6.12 6.70 9.55
N MET A 35 5.97 7.59 10.54
CA MET A 35 4.65 8.06 10.98
C MET A 35 3.87 8.77 9.86
N TYR A 36 4.50 9.74 9.18
CA TYR A 36 3.84 10.48 8.09
C TYR A 36 3.63 9.63 6.84
N GLY A 37 4.58 8.75 6.54
CA GLY A 37 4.49 7.83 5.41
C GLY A 37 3.41 6.77 5.60
N LEU A 38 3.32 6.18 6.79
CA LEU A 38 2.30 5.18 7.13
C LEU A 38 0.89 5.74 7.06
N SER A 39 0.67 6.92 7.65
CA SER A 39 -0.64 7.58 7.58
C SER A 39 -1.06 7.88 6.13
N SER A 40 -0.11 8.30 5.29
CA SER A 40 -0.33 8.51 3.86
C SER A 40 -0.63 7.20 3.11
N ILE A 41 0.11 6.12 3.39
CA ILE A 41 -0.12 4.80 2.80
C ILE A 41 -1.52 4.29 3.16
N VAL A 42 -1.92 4.40 4.42
CA VAL A 42 -3.27 4.01 4.86
C VAL A 42 -4.35 4.79 4.12
N PHE A 43 -4.16 6.10 3.91
CA PHE A 43 -5.08 6.91 3.12
C PHE A 43 -5.24 6.39 1.69
N PHE A 44 -4.14 6.08 0.99
CA PHE A 44 -4.20 5.55 -0.37
C PHE A 44 -4.81 4.15 -0.43
N LEU A 45 -4.55 3.29 0.56
CA LEU A 45 -5.19 1.97 0.64
C LEU A 45 -6.70 2.09 0.85
N LEU A 46 -7.15 3.03 1.70
CA LEU A 46 -8.57 3.32 1.87
C LEU A 46 -9.20 3.89 0.60
N LEU A 47 -8.49 4.76 -0.12
CA LEU A 47 -8.93 5.31 -1.40
C LEU A 47 -9.14 4.19 -2.44
N ILE A 48 -8.17 3.29 -2.58
CA ILE A 48 -8.24 2.10 -3.43
C ILE A 48 -9.47 1.27 -3.06
N SER A 49 -9.70 1.04 -1.78
CA SER A 49 -10.86 0.27 -1.34
C SER A 49 -12.20 0.92 -1.66
N VAL A 50 -12.37 2.20 -1.33
CA VAL A 50 -13.66 2.87 -1.56
C VAL A 50 -14.01 2.86 -3.05
N ILE A 51 -13.01 2.95 -3.92
CA ILE A 51 -13.19 3.10 -5.35
C ILE A 51 -13.29 1.75 -6.08
N ILE A 52 -12.61 0.70 -5.60
CA ILE A 52 -12.58 -0.62 -6.25
C ILE A 52 -13.50 -1.61 -5.53
N THR A 53 -13.44 -1.65 -4.21
CA THR A 53 -14.16 -2.63 -3.39
C THR A 53 -15.66 -2.40 -3.37
N ARG A 54 -16.14 -1.16 -3.43
CA ARG A 54 -17.59 -0.92 -3.43
C ARG A 54 -18.27 -1.22 -4.77
N PRO A 55 -17.67 -0.91 -5.95
CA PRO A 55 -18.38 -1.12 -7.21
C PRO A 55 -18.01 -2.40 -7.97
N TYR A 56 -16.85 -3.04 -7.69
CA TYR A 56 -16.31 -4.09 -8.56
C TYR A 56 -15.92 -5.40 -7.84
N ILE A 57 -15.54 -5.33 -6.56
CA ILE A 57 -15.19 -6.50 -5.76
C ILE A 57 -16.28 -6.72 -4.70
N GLY A 58 -16.48 -7.95 -4.21
CA GLY A 58 -17.36 -8.19 -3.07
C GLY A 58 -16.91 -7.37 -1.85
N ARG A 59 -17.85 -6.82 -1.07
CA ARG A 59 -17.54 -6.03 0.13
C ARG A 59 -16.61 -6.77 1.10
N SER A 60 -16.77 -8.09 1.24
CA SER A 60 -15.92 -8.95 2.08
C SER A 60 -14.47 -8.95 1.61
N ASP A 61 -14.26 -9.14 0.31
CA ASP A 61 -12.95 -9.47 -0.25
C ASP A 61 -12.05 -8.25 -0.29
N GLY A 62 -12.59 -7.07 -0.61
CA GLY A 62 -11.76 -5.87 -0.54
C GLY A 62 -11.59 -5.31 0.87
N VAL A 63 -12.49 -5.59 1.83
CA VAL A 63 -12.18 -5.33 3.26
C VAL A 63 -11.01 -6.21 3.69
N ALA A 64 -11.02 -7.51 3.34
CA ALA A 64 -9.92 -8.43 3.62
C ALA A 64 -8.60 -7.96 2.98
N ALA A 65 -8.63 -7.51 1.73
CA ALA A 65 -7.45 -6.99 1.04
C ALA A 65 -6.85 -5.75 1.72
N ILE A 66 -7.68 -4.82 2.22
CA ILE A 66 -7.19 -3.66 3.00
C ILE A 66 -6.58 -4.10 4.31
N VAL A 67 -7.28 -4.96 5.06
CA VAL A 67 -6.83 -5.39 6.38
C VAL A 67 -5.49 -6.09 6.25
N LEU A 68 -5.35 -6.99 5.27
CA LEU A 68 -4.08 -7.62 4.95
C LEU A 68 -3.01 -6.60 4.54
N SER A 69 -3.39 -5.58 3.77
CA SER A 69 -2.46 -4.53 3.35
C SER A 69 -1.95 -3.70 4.53
N ILE A 70 -2.86 -3.28 5.42
CA ILE A 70 -2.51 -2.53 6.63
C ILE A 70 -1.65 -3.38 7.56
N VAL A 71 -2.02 -4.65 7.78
CA VAL A 71 -1.24 -5.57 8.61
C VAL A 71 0.15 -5.78 8.05
N ALA A 72 0.30 -5.99 6.74
CA ALA A 72 1.61 -6.16 6.11
C ALA A 72 2.48 -4.91 6.20
N VAL A 73 1.89 -3.71 5.99
CA VAL A 73 2.61 -2.44 6.17
C VAL A 73 3.07 -2.27 7.63
N LEU A 74 2.20 -2.55 8.61
CA LEU A 74 2.56 -2.50 10.03
C LEU A 74 3.66 -3.51 10.38
N LEU A 75 3.57 -4.75 9.88
CA LEU A 75 4.61 -5.76 10.07
C LEU A 75 5.95 -5.33 9.46
N GLY A 76 5.94 -4.73 8.27
CA GLY A 76 7.13 -4.17 7.62
C GLY A 76 7.76 -3.03 8.42
N SER A 77 6.95 -2.15 9.01
CA SER A 77 7.44 -1.08 9.88
C SER A 77 7.97 -1.61 11.21
N VAL A 78 7.26 -2.52 11.86
CA VAL A 78 7.68 -3.10 13.16
C VAL A 78 8.96 -3.91 12.99
N THR A 79 9.08 -4.73 11.95
CA THR A 79 10.32 -5.47 11.66
C THR A 79 11.47 -4.53 11.34
N GLY A 80 11.26 -3.47 10.55
CA GLY A 80 12.26 -2.45 10.29
C GLY A 80 12.73 -1.72 11.57
N ILE A 81 11.79 -1.34 12.45
CA ILE A 81 12.12 -0.66 13.72
C ILE A 81 12.89 -1.60 14.67
N LEU A 82 12.46 -2.86 14.81
CA LEU A 82 13.05 -3.83 15.73
C LEU A 82 14.46 -4.31 15.33
N ILE A 83 14.75 -4.37 14.02
CA ILE A 83 16.01 -4.94 13.50
C ILE A 83 17.15 -3.91 13.45
N GLY A 84 16.86 -2.63 13.67
CA GLY A 84 17.88 -1.61 13.89
C GLY A 84 17.50 -0.29 13.24
N GLY A 85 16.84 0.56 14.02
CA GLY A 85 16.49 1.93 13.63
C GLY A 85 17.60 2.62 12.83
N GLU A 86 17.18 3.30 11.77
CA GLU A 86 18.01 4.08 10.83
C GLU A 86 19.11 3.30 10.07
N ASN A 87 19.10 1.96 10.06
CA ASN A 87 20.06 1.17 9.27
C ASN A 87 19.51 0.74 7.89
N ILE A 88 20.41 0.58 6.92
CA ILE A 88 20.12 0.14 5.54
C ILE A 88 19.33 -1.18 5.50
N LEU A 89 19.58 -2.08 6.46
CA LEU A 89 18.84 -3.35 6.61
C LEU A 89 17.35 -3.13 6.92
N ALA A 90 17.04 -2.20 7.83
CA ALA A 90 15.65 -1.88 8.19
C ALA A 90 14.88 -1.28 7.01
N SER A 91 15.51 -0.33 6.30
CA SER A 91 14.98 0.25 5.07
C SER A 91 14.75 -0.80 3.98
N SER A 92 15.69 -1.75 3.82
CA SER A 92 15.57 -2.83 2.83
C SER A 92 14.41 -3.78 3.12
N LEU A 93 14.23 -4.17 4.38
CA LEU A 93 13.13 -5.05 4.82
C LEU A 93 11.77 -4.37 4.69
N TYR A 94 11.70 -3.08 5.04
CA TYR A 94 10.50 -2.27 4.81
C TYR A 94 10.15 -2.20 3.32
N THR A 95 11.13 -1.86 2.48
CA THR A 95 10.98 -1.77 1.02
C THR A 95 10.47 -3.08 0.42
N LEU A 96 11.07 -4.20 0.85
CA LEU A 96 10.70 -5.53 0.36
C LEU A 96 9.25 -5.89 0.75
N THR A 97 8.86 -5.62 1.99
CA THR A 97 7.51 -5.87 2.48
C THR A 97 6.47 -5.06 1.70
N VAL A 98 6.74 -3.78 1.47
CA VAL A 98 5.83 -2.91 0.72
C VAL A 98 5.80 -3.27 -0.78
N THR A 99 6.91 -3.71 -1.36
CA THR A 99 6.96 -4.17 -2.75
C THR A 99 6.08 -5.41 -2.95
N ILE A 100 6.17 -6.40 -2.05
CA ILE A 100 5.31 -7.60 -2.09
C ILE A 100 3.83 -7.20 -2.00
N LEU A 101 3.51 -6.25 -1.14
CA LEU A 101 2.15 -5.74 -0.98
C LEU A 101 1.63 -5.05 -2.25
N LEU A 102 2.44 -4.19 -2.87
CA LEU A 102 2.09 -3.53 -4.14
C LEU A 102 1.84 -4.55 -5.26
N LEU A 103 2.66 -5.60 -5.33
CA LEU A 103 2.48 -6.70 -6.27
C LEU A 103 1.18 -7.48 -5.98
N GLY A 104 0.87 -7.75 -4.72
CA GLY A 104 -0.37 -8.40 -4.31
C GLY A 104 -1.62 -7.60 -4.68
N ILE A 105 -1.58 -6.27 -4.45
CA ILE A 105 -2.66 -5.36 -4.85
C ILE A 105 -2.80 -5.34 -6.37
N ALA A 106 -1.69 -5.22 -7.12
CA ALA A 106 -1.70 -5.23 -8.58
C ALA A 106 -2.26 -6.54 -9.15
N TYR A 107 -1.90 -7.69 -8.57
CA TYR A 107 -2.43 -9.00 -8.94
C TYR A 107 -3.93 -9.14 -8.63
N GLY A 108 -4.37 -8.74 -7.45
CA GLY A 108 -5.79 -8.73 -7.10
C GLY A 108 -6.58 -7.89 -8.10
N ILE A 109 -6.09 -6.70 -8.40
CA ILE A 109 -6.71 -5.79 -9.37
C ILE A 109 -6.78 -6.41 -10.77
N SER A 110 -5.70 -7.00 -11.29
CA SER A 110 -5.72 -7.59 -12.63
C SER A 110 -6.71 -8.74 -12.76
N LYS A 111 -6.95 -9.47 -11.67
CA LYS A 111 -7.94 -10.56 -11.61
C LYS A 111 -9.39 -10.09 -11.57
N TYR A 112 -9.68 -8.93 -10.97
CA TYR A 112 -11.05 -8.46 -10.74
C TYR A 112 -11.50 -7.29 -11.64
N LEU A 113 -10.58 -6.60 -12.33
CA LEU A 113 -10.87 -5.41 -13.16
C LEU A 113 -10.56 -5.59 -14.66
N VAL A 114 -10.06 -6.76 -15.08
CA VAL A 114 -9.97 -7.20 -16.48
C VAL A 114 -11.13 -8.15 -16.74
#